data_AF-A0A1F6XMR9-F1
#
_entry.id   AF-A0A1F6XMR9-F1
#
_cell.length_a   1.000
_cell.length_b   1.000
_cell.length_c   1.000
_cell.angle_alpha   90.00
_cell.angle_beta   90.00
_cell.angle_gamma   90.00
#
_symmetry.space_group_name_H-M   'P 1'
#
loop_
_entity.id
_entity.type
_entity.pdbx_description
1 polymer ?
#
loop_
_entity_poly.entity_id
_entity_poly.type
_entity_poly.pdbx_seq_one_letter_code
_entity_poly.pdbx_strand_id
1 'polypeptide(L)'
;MNSNKNFKSGFTLIELLVVVSIIGILASVVLVALNNAKNKGADAGVKTNLRNAISQGEILYNTRTANKNTYTDACTDGLVDGANGVGSFVLAAAKASGLSSYGINNVPPASTTVATCNDSPDAWAAEVPLKTAGQVWCVDSTGKSKQEAVSIGAGTVCA
;
A
#
# COMPACT_ATOMS: atom_id res chain seq x y z
N MET A 1 17.71 -13.27 -72.42
CA MET A 1 18.18 -12.96 -71.05
C MET A 1 17.26 -11.88 -70.48
N ASN A 2 16.33 -12.28 -69.62
CA ASN A 2 15.30 -11.38 -69.07
C ASN A 2 15.84 -10.75 -67.78
N SER A 3 16.11 -9.44 -67.78
CA SER A 3 16.72 -8.74 -66.65
C SER A 3 15.62 -8.22 -65.71
N ASN A 4 15.39 -8.95 -64.62
CA ASN A 4 14.42 -8.62 -63.59
C ASN A 4 14.97 -7.44 -62.74
N LYS A 5 14.52 -6.21 -63.02
CA LYS A 5 14.91 -5.02 -62.25
C LYS A 5 14.18 -5.01 -60.90
N ASN A 6 14.88 -5.42 -59.85
CA ASN A 6 14.42 -5.28 -58.48
C ASN A 6 14.52 -3.79 -58.07
N PHE A 7 13.38 -3.09 -58.00
CA PHE A 7 13.30 -1.76 -57.38
C PHE A 7 13.54 -1.92 -55.87
N LYS A 8 14.74 -1.57 -55.39
CA LYS A 8 14.97 -1.43 -53.96
C LYS A 8 14.32 -0.13 -53.50
N SER A 9 13.18 -0.23 -52.82
CA SER A 9 12.56 0.89 -52.12
C SER A 9 13.41 1.25 -50.90
N GLY A 10 13.91 2.47 -50.88
CA GLY A 10 14.57 3.08 -49.71
C GLY A 10 13.55 3.78 -48.83
N PHE A 11 13.71 3.67 -47.52
CA PHE A 11 12.90 4.41 -46.54
C PHE A 11 13.40 5.86 -46.46
N THR A 12 12.50 6.83 -46.46
CA THR A 12 12.88 8.25 -46.38
C THR A 12 13.13 8.67 -44.93
N LEU A 13 14.01 9.66 -44.74
CA LEU A 13 14.27 10.22 -43.40
C LEU A 13 13.01 10.87 -42.79
N ILE A 14 12.14 11.43 -43.61
CA ILE A 14 10.87 12.02 -43.16
C ILE A 14 9.88 10.97 -42.68
N GLU A 15 9.81 9.81 -43.34
CA GLU A 15 8.99 8.69 -42.89
C GLU A 15 9.46 8.19 -41.52
N LEU A 16 10.78 8.10 -41.30
CA LEU A 16 11.31 7.70 -39.99
C LEU A 16 11.02 8.73 -38.91
N LEU A 17 11.15 10.02 -39.23
CA LEU A 17 10.91 11.11 -38.31
C LEU A 17 9.45 11.18 -37.87
N VAL A 18 8.49 10.99 -38.79
CA VAL A 18 7.06 11.01 -38.45
C VAL A 18 6.67 9.80 -37.60
N VAL A 19 7.27 8.63 -37.82
CA VAL A 19 6.95 7.44 -37.01
C VAL A 19 7.41 7.62 -35.57
N VAL A 20 8.65 8.08 -35.34
CA VAL A 20 9.14 8.29 -33.98
C VAL A 20 8.38 9.41 -33.26
N SER A 21 7.91 10.43 -33.98
CA SER A 21 7.09 11.49 -33.39
C SER A 21 5.72 10.99 -32.94
N ILE A 22 5.05 10.15 -33.75
CA ILE A 22 3.76 9.53 -33.37
C ILE A 22 3.94 8.58 -32.18
N ILE A 23 4.98 7.74 -32.19
CA ILE A 23 5.28 6.85 -31.05
C ILE A 23 5.53 7.68 -29.77
N GLY A 24 6.25 8.80 -29.87
CA GLY A 24 6.49 9.69 -28.74
C GLY A 24 5.20 10.26 -28.14
N ILE A 25 4.25 10.68 -28.97
CA ILE A 25 2.94 11.17 -28.53
C ILE A 25 2.17 10.06 -27.82
N LEU A 26 2.08 8.87 -28.41
CA LEU A 26 1.35 7.74 -27.84
C LEU A 26 1.97 7.26 -26.52
N ALA A 27 3.31 7.23 -26.43
CA ALA A 27 4.02 6.83 -25.22
C ALA A 27 3.73 7.75 -24.03
N SER A 28 3.56 9.06 -24.28
CA SER A 28 3.26 10.03 -23.21
C SER A 28 1.91 9.75 -22.52
N VAL A 29 0.87 9.41 -23.28
CA VAL A 29 -0.48 9.11 -22.75
C VAL A 29 -0.46 7.80 -21.97
N VAL A 30 0.23 6.78 -22.50
CA VAL A 30 0.35 5.46 -21.85
C VAL A 30 1.07 5.57 -20.50
N LEU A 31 2.09 6.43 -20.38
CA LEU A 31 2.83 6.59 -19.13
C LEU A 31 1.95 7.13 -17.99
N VAL A 32 1.08 8.10 -18.27
CA VAL A 32 0.13 8.63 -17.28
C VAL A 32 -0.85 7.55 -16.83
N ALA A 33 -1.41 6.79 -17.77
CA ALA A 33 -2.33 5.70 -17.46
C ALA A 33 -1.65 4.61 -16.62
N LEU A 34 -0.40 4.25 -16.93
CA LEU A 34 0.37 3.26 -16.19
C LEU A 34 0.67 3.71 -14.75
N ASN A 35 1.04 4.97 -14.54
CA ASN A 35 1.29 5.50 -13.20
C ASN A 35 0.03 5.45 -12.33
N ASN A 36 -1.13 5.80 -12.89
CA ASN A 36 -2.42 5.69 -12.21
C ASN A 36 -2.76 4.23 -11.87
N ALA A 37 -2.53 3.30 -12.80
CA ALA A 37 -2.75 1.86 -12.55
C ALA A 37 -1.84 1.32 -11.44
N LYS A 38 -0.56 1.69 -11.43
CA LYS A 38 0.40 1.32 -10.38
C LYS A 38 -0.01 1.85 -9.01
N ASN A 39 -0.48 3.09 -8.93
CA ASN A 39 -0.93 3.68 -7.67
C ASN A 39 -2.18 2.98 -7.14
N LYS A 40 -3.15 2.64 -8.00
CA LYS A 40 -4.32 1.83 -7.62
C LYS A 40 -3.94 0.41 -7.16
N GLY A 41 -2.95 -0.20 -7.81
CA GLY A 41 -2.42 -1.51 -7.40
C GLY A 41 -1.73 -1.45 -6.04
N ALA A 42 -0.96 -0.40 -5.78
CA ALA A 42 -0.38 -0.13 -4.46
C ALA A 42 -1.46 0.00 -3.38
N ASP A 43 -2.53 0.77 -3.65
CA ASP A 43 -3.65 0.93 -2.71
C ASP A 43 -4.38 -0.39 -2.44
N ALA A 44 -4.52 -1.26 -3.44
CA ALA A 44 -5.04 -2.61 -3.24
C ALA A 44 -4.11 -3.45 -2.34
N GLY A 45 -2.79 -3.30 -2.49
CA GLY A 45 -1.80 -3.92 -1.61
C GLY A 45 -1.90 -3.44 -0.16
N VAL A 46 -2.07 -2.14 0.07
CA VAL A 46 -2.33 -1.55 1.39
C VAL A 46 -3.56 -2.20 2.02
N LYS A 47 -4.68 -2.22 1.29
CA LYS A 47 -5.95 -2.77 1.77
C LYS A 47 -5.82 -4.24 2.15
N THR A 48 -5.22 -5.06 1.27
CA THR A 48 -5.06 -6.50 1.52
C THR A 48 -4.17 -6.79 2.73
N ASN A 49 -3.03 -6.10 2.85
CA ASN A 49 -2.12 -6.29 3.98
C ASN A 49 -2.79 -5.89 5.30
N LEU A 50 -3.50 -4.77 5.35
CA LEU A 50 -4.22 -4.35 6.55
C LEU A 50 -5.42 -5.27 6.86
N ARG A 51 -6.07 -5.88 5.87
CA ARG A 51 -7.07 -6.93 6.13
C ARG A 51 -6.46 -8.16 6.81
N ASN A 52 -5.26 -8.56 6.40
CA ASN A 52 -4.55 -9.66 7.04
C ASN A 52 -4.15 -9.32 8.49
N ALA A 53 -3.84 -8.05 8.76
CA ALA A 53 -3.59 -7.56 10.12
C ALA A 53 -4.79 -7.81 11.05
N ILE A 54 -6.03 -7.66 10.58
CA ILE A 54 -7.25 -7.96 11.36
C ILE A 54 -7.26 -9.42 11.82
N SER A 55 -7.05 -10.35 10.89
CA SER A 55 -6.98 -11.79 11.19
C SER A 55 -5.85 -12.12 12.18
N GLN A 56 -4.67 -11.51 11.97
CA GLN A 56 -3.53 -11.72 12.87
C GLN A 56 -3.78 -11.15 14.28
N GLY A 57 -4.48 -10.01 14.39
CA GLY A 57 -4.88 -9.43 15.66
C GLY A 57 -5.80 -10.39 16.44
N GLU A 58 -6.73 -11.05 15.76
CA GLU A 58 -7.60 -12.05 16.38
C GLU A 58 -6.82 -13.29 16.85
N ILE A 59 -5.86 -13.76 16.05
CA ILE A 59 -4.98 -14.87 16.43
C ILE A 59 -4.16 -14.49 17.68
N LEU A 60 -3.61 -13.27 17.69
CA LEU A 60 -2.87 -12.72 18.83
C LEU A 60 -3.72 -12.73 20.10
N TYR A 61 -4.94 -12.19 20.02
CA TYR A 61 -5.85 -12.09 21.16
C TYR A 61 -6.11 -13.46 21.83
N ASN A 62 -6.33 -14.50 21.02
CA ASN A 62 -6.73 -15.82 21.52
C ASN A 62 -5.56 -16.76 21.85
N THR A 63 -4.41 -16.63 21.18
CA THR A 63 -3.37 -17.68 21.15
C THR A 63 -2.19 -17.41 22.09
N ARG A 64 -2.06 -16.19 22.63
CA ARG A 64 -0.93 -15.86 23.52
C ARG A 64 -0.87 -16.75 24.76
N THR A 65 0.31 -16.83 25.37
CA THR A 65 0.50 -17.67 26.57
C THR A 65 0.29 -16.87 27.87
N ALA A 66 0.92 -15.70 27.99
CA ALA A 66 0.88 -14.88 29.22
C ALA A 66 -0.19 -13.77 29.19
N ASN A 67 -0.33 -13.06 28.06
CA ASN A 67 -1.25 -11.92 27.90
C ASN A 67 -2.48 -12.28 27.04
N LYS A 68 -3.17 -13.37 27.39
CA LYS A 68 -4.39 -13.80 26.69
C LYS A 68 -5.50 -12.75 26.78
N ASN A 69 -6.34 -12.70 25.74
CA ASN A 69 -7.50 -11.83 25.67
C ASN A 69 -7.15 -10.33 25.78
N THR A 70 -5.97 -9.95 25.30
CA THR A 70 -5.52 -8.55 25.24
C THR A 70 -4.87 -8.26 23.90
N TYR A 71 -4.83 -6.98 23.53
CA TYR A 71 -4.08 -6.49 22.36
C TYR A 71 -2.78 -5.78 22.73
N THR A 72 -2.28 -5.96 23.95
CA THR A 72 -0.97 -5.41 24.36
C THR A 72 0.12 -5.86 23.40
N ASP A 73 0.92 -4.90 22.94
CA ASP A 73 2.01 -5.10 21.97
C ASP A 73 1.52 -5.60 20.60
N ALA A 74 0.24 -5.42 20.26
CA ALA A 74 -0.29 -5.86 18.97
C ALA A 74 0.46 -5.24 17.79
N CYS A 75 0.94 -4.00 17.91
CA CYS A 75 1.70 -3.34 16.87
C CYS A 75 3.15 -3.82 16.75
N THR A 76 3.57 -4.88 17.45
CA THR A 76 4.94 -5.40 17.32
C THR A 76 5.17 -6.14 16.00
N ASP A 77 6.37 -6.01 15.45
CA ASP A 77 6.87 -6.83 14.34
C ASP A 77 7.30 -8.20 14.85
N GLY A 78 6.51 -9.24 14.58
CA GLY A 78 6.89 -10.63 14.86
C GLY A 78 6.32 -11.21 16.15
N LEU A 79 7.00 -12.21 16.72
CA LEU A 79 6.45 -13.06 17.79
C LEU A 79 6.47 -12.35 19.16
N VAL A 80 5.32 -12.36 19.83
CA VAL A 80 5.09 -11.82 21.17
C VAL A 80 4.24 -12.83 21.97
N ASP A 81 4.80 -13.37 23.05
CA ASP A 81 4.20 -14.43 23.89
C ASP A 81 3.57 -15.62 23.16
N GLY A 82 4.21 -16.07 22.07
CA GLY A 82 3.78 -17.25 21.31
C GLY A 82 2.78 -16.99 20.18
N ALA A 83 2.45 -15.73 19.88
CA ALA A 83 1.69 -15.35 18.68
C ALA A 83 2.32 -14.13 18.00
N ASN A 84 2.15 -13.98 16.69
CA ASN A 84 2.70 -12.81 16.00
C ASN A 84 1.83 -11.57 16.20
N GLY A 85 2.46 -10.41 16.38
CA GLY A 85 1.80 -9.11 16.28
C GLY A 85 1.38 -8.78 14.85
N VAL A 86 0.62 -7.69 14.70
CA VAL A 86 0.14 -7.19 13.42
C VAL A 86 1.17 -6.34 12.67
N GLY A 87 2.24 -5.92 13.35
CA GLY A 87 3.22 -4.95 12.84
C GLY A 87 3.80 -5.28 11.47
N SER A 88 4.15 -6.55 11.23
CA SER A 88 4.68 -7.00 9.93
C SER A 88 3.72 -6.76 8.76
N PHE A 89 2.41 -6.87 8.99
CA PHE A 89 1.39 -6.56 8.00
C PHE A 89 1.24 -5.06 7.79
N VAL A 90 1.32 -4.28 8.87
CA VAL A 90 1.31 -2.80 8.79
C VAL A 90 2.52 -2.30 8.03
N LEU A 91 3.71 -2.85 8.27
CA LEU A 91 4.94 -2.53 7.54
C LEU A 91 4.83 -2.89 6.06
N ALA A 92 4.26 -4.06 5.73
CA ALA A 92 4.03 -4.46 4.34
C ALA A 92 3.04 -3.51 3.64
N ALA A 93 1.99 -3.07 4.34
CA ALA A 93 1.08 -2.04 3.83
C ALA A 93 1.79 -0.69 3.64
N ALA A 94 2.58 -0.24 4.60
CA ALA A 94 3.38 0.99 4.51
C ALA A 94 4.33 0.96 3.29
N LYS A 95 5.00 -0.18 3.05
CA LYS A 95 5.84 -0.38 1.86
C LYS A 95 5.06 -0.31 0.55
N ALA A 96 3.83 -0.84 0.53
CA ALA A 96 2.96 -0.72 -0.65
C ALA A 96 2.61 0.74 -0.95
N SER A 97 2.37 1.56 0.08
CA SER A 97 2.14 3.01 -0.07
C SER A 97 3.42 3.82 -0.32
N GLY A 98 4.60 3.19 -0.29
CA GLY A 98 5.90 3.82 -0.57
C GLY A 98 6.66 4.33 0.65
N LEU A 99 6.21 3.98 1.85
CA LEU A 99 6.89 4.26 3.12
C LEU A 99 7.85 3.11 3.49
N SER A 100 8.86 3.40 4.32
CA SER A 100 9.82 2.41 4.81
C SER A 100 9.56 1.94 6.24
N SER A 101 8.68 2.62 6.97
CA SER A 101 8.36 2.36 8.37
C SER A 101 6.94 2.82 8.72
N TYR A 102 6.51 2.48 9.93
CA TYR A 102 5.30 2.99 10.57
C TYR A 102 5.63 3.37 12.03
N GLY A 103 4.84 4.27 12.62
CA GLY A 103 4.96 4.65 14.02
C GLY A 103 4.10 3.78 14.93
N ILE A 104 4.57 3.53 16.15
CA ILE A 104 3.85 2.77 17.18
C ILE A 104 3.51 3.68 18.37
N ASN A 105 2.26 3.69 18.82
CA ASN A 105 1.74 4.27 20.07
C ASN A 105 2.06 5.76 20.37
N ASN A 106 2.83 6.43 19.51
CA ASN A 106 3.36 7.76 19.79
C ASN A 106 3.61 8.53 18.50
N VAL A 107 2.59 8.62 17.64
CA VAL A 107 2.69 9.39 16.41
C VAL A 107 2.31 10.86 16.70
N PRO A 108 3.26 11.83 16.60
CA PRO A 108 2.92 13.26 16.61
C PRO A 108 1.93 13.57 15.48
N PRO A 109 1.04 14.57 15.62
CA PRO A 109 -0.31 14.54 15.07
C PRO A 109 -0.36 13.98 13.65
N ALA A 110 -0.71 12.69 13.58
CA ALA A 110 -1.68 12.16 12.64
C ALA A 110 -1.66 12.80 11.24
N SER A 111 -0.57 12.62 10.50
CA SER A 111 -0.52 13.04 9.11
C SER A 111 -1.07 11.94 8.21
N THR A 112 -1.88 12.27 7.21
CA THR A 112 -2.30 11.34 6.14
C THR A 112 -1.14 10.94 5.21
N THR A 113 0.09 11.14 5.65
CA THR A 113 1.35 10.82 4.94
C THR A 113 2.21 9.83 5.71
N VAL A 114 1.84 9.45 6.94
CA VAL A 114 2.59 8.47 7.75
C VAL A 114 1.71 7.26 8.03
N ALA A 115 2.34 6.09 8.14
CA ALA A 115 1.67 4.89 8.63
C ALA A 115 1.78 4.84 10.15
N THR A 116 0.69 4.43 10.81
CA THR A 116 0.59 4.42 12.26
C THR A 116 -0.05 3.10 12.69
N CYS A 117 0.41 2.55 13.81
CA CYS A 117 -0.26 1.49 14.53
C CYS A 117 -0.30 1.88 16.00
N ASN A 118 -1.48 1.82 16.61
CA ASN A 118 -1.64 2.02 18.04
C ASN A 118 -2.28 0.77 18.64
N ASP A 119 -1.80 0.37 19.81
CA ASP A 119 -2.32 -0.72 20.60
C ASP A 119 -2.50 -0.31 22.06
N SER A 120 -3.39 -1.04 22.71
CA SER A 120 -3.72 -0.97 24.13
C SER A 120 -4.20 -2.37 24.54
N PRO A 121 -4.36 -2.64 25.85
CA PRO A 121 -4.90 -3.93 26.26
C PRO A 121 -6.26 -4.27 25.64
N ASP A 122 -7.11 -3.25 25.40
CA ASP A 122 -8.51 -3.44 24.99
C ASP A 122 -8.73 -3.37 23.47
N ALA A 123 -7.85 -2.67 22.74
CA ALA A 123 -8.01 -2.44 21.31
C ALA A 123 -6.69 -2.10 20.61
N TRP A 124 -6.65 -2.31 19.30
CA TRP A 124 -5.63 -1.77 18.40
C TRP A 124 -6.25 -1.23 17.12
N ALA A 125 -5.55 -0.29 16.49
CA ALA A 125 -5.85 0.20 15.15
C ALA A 125 -4.57 0.47 14.38
N ALA A 126 -4.61 0.27 13.07
CA ALA A 126 -3.54 0.62 12.17
C ALA A 126 -4.08 1.37 10.96
N GLU A 127 -3.34 2.38 10.53
CA GLU A 127 -3.65 3.17 9.35
C GLU A 127 -2.43 3.28 8.45
N VAL A 128 -2.69 3.33 7.15
CA VAL A 128 -1.66 3.53 6.14
C VAL A 128 -2.20 4.47 5.07
N PRO A 129 -1.40 5.45 4.61
CA PRO A 129 -1.83 6.38 3.57
C PRO A 129 -2.03 5.68 2.22
N LEU A 130 -3.03 6.11 1.47
CA LEU A 130 -3.29 5.68 0.10
C LEU A 130 -2.61 6.63 -0.89
N LYS A 131 -2.05 6.08 -1.97
CA LYS A 131 -1.37 6.86 -3.03
C LYS A 131 -2.34 7.69 -3.86
N THR A 132 -3.60 7.27 -4.01
CA THR A 132 -4.54 7.94 -4.94
C THR A 132 -5.49 8.95 -4.30
N ALA A 133 -5.61 9.00 -2.96
CA ALA A 133 -6.70 9.72 -2.31
C ALA A 133 -6.29 10.82 -1.31
N GLY A 134 -5.01 10.90 -0.91
CA GLY A 134 -4.60 11.81 0.19
C GLY A 134 -5.28 11.48 1.52
N GLN A 135 -5.76 10.24 1.64
CA GLN A 135 -6.54 9.68 2.75
C GLN A 135 -5.84 8.42 3.24
N VAL A 136 -6.19 7.99 4.44
CA VAL A 136 -5.66 6.75 5.02
C VAL A 136 -6.65 5.61 4.88
N TRP A 137 -6.14 4.39 4.79
CA TRP A 137 -6.92 3.19 5.03
C TRP A 137 -6.68 2.74 6.46
N CYS A 138 -7.73 2.78 7.27
CA CYS A 138 -7.69 2.37 8.67
C CYS A 138 -8.31 0.98 8.84
N VAL A 139 -7.71 0.15 9.68
CA VAL A 139 -8.27 -1.09 10.22
C VAL A 139 -8.14 -1.13 11.73
N ASP A 140 -9.03 -1.84 12.41
CA ASP A 140 -8.98 -2.00 13.86
C ASP A 140 -9.39 -3.39 14.33
N SER A 141 -9.16 -3.62 15.63
CA SER A 141 -9.57 -4.80 16.40
C SER A 141 -11.07 -5.13 16.34
N THR A 142 -11.94 -4.16 16.01
CA THR A 142 -13.39 -4.41 15.87
C THR A 142 -13.76 -4.96 14.49
N GLY A 143 -12.78 -5.10 13.60
CA GLY A 143 -12.96 -5.58 12.22
C GLY A 143 -13.34 -4.47 11.25
N LYS A 144 -13.31 -3.19 11.67
CA LYS A 144 -13.49 -2.09 10.72
C LYS A 144 -12.36 -2.07 9.72
N SER A 145 -12.69 -1.61 8.52
CA SER A 145 -11.70 -1.36 7.49
C SER A 145 -12.28 -0.39 6.47
N LYS A 146 -11.84 0.85 6.56
CA LYS A 146 -12.43 1.94 5.79
C LYS A 146 -11.40 3.00 5.48
N GLN A 147 -11.76 3.85 4.53
CA GLN A 147 -10.99 5.00 4.15
C GLN A 147 -11.36 6.18 5.04
N GLU A 148 -10.37 6.89 5.57
CA GLU A 148 -10.57 8.03 6.46
C GLU A 148 -9.79 9.26 5.98
N ALA A 149 -10.41 10.43 6.14
CA ALA A 149 -9.80 11.71 5.76
C ALA A 149 -8.93 12.30 6.87
N VAL A 150 -9.06 11.80 8.09
CA VAL A 150 -8.31 12.23 9.27
C VAL A 150 -7.58 11.01 9.79
N SER A 151 -6.35 11.19 10.25
CA SER A 151 -5.59 10.10 10.85
C SER A 151 -6.06 9.82 12.28
N ILE A 152 -5.95 8.56 12.69
CA ILE A 152 -6.37 8.06 14.01
C ILE A 152 -5.57 8.68 15.17
N GLY A 153 -4.41 9.29 14.91
CA GLY A 153 -3.57 9.89 15.93
C GLY A 153 -3.09 8.86 16.94
N ALA A 154 -3.42 9.06 18.21
CA ALA A 154 -3.15 8.10 19.29
C ALA A 154 -4.34 7.15 19.55
N GLY A 155 -5.40 7.22 18.74
CA GLY A 155 -6.58 6.37 18.88
C GLY A 155 -6.27 4.91 18.51
N THR A 156 -6.89 3.99 19.24
CA THR A 156 -6.81 2.53 19.03
C THR A 156 -8.04 1.97 18.31
N VAL A 157 -8.85 2.84 17.72
CA VAL A 157 -10.01 2.49 16.89
C VAL A 157 -10.06 3.40 15.67
N CYS A 158 -10.52 2.86 14.56
CA CYS A 158 -10.90 3.68 13.42
C CYS A 158 -12.14 4.51 13.79
N ALA A 159 -12.26 5.70 13.22
CA ALA A 159 -13.36 6.63 13.47
C ALA A 159 -14.71 6.09 12.95
#